data_AF-A0A3B9W633-F1
#
_entry.id   AF-A0A3B9W633-F1
#
_cell.length_a   1.000
_cell.length_b   1.000
_cell.length_c   1.000
_cell.angle_alpha   90.00
_cell.angle_beta   90.00
_cell.angle_gamma   90.00
#
_symmetry.space_group_name_H-M   'P 1'
#
loop_
_entity.id
_entity.type
_entity.pdbx_description
1 polymer ?
#
loop_
_entity_poly.entity_id
_entity_poly.type
_entity_poly.pdbx_seq_one_letter_code
_entity_poly.pdbx_strand_id
1 'polypeptide(L)'
;VSVIDMAEGAAREALQQAGIEASQLGAVIVSTVTHPYATPSAAAALADRLGATPAPAFDISAACAGYCYGIAQADALVRAGTATYVLVVGAEKLSDVIDNHERTISFLLGDGAGAV
;
A
#
# COMPACT_ATOMS: atom_id res chain seq x y z
N VAL A 1 5.38 -9.78 -11.58
CA VAL A 1 5.14 -9.15 -10.26
C VAL A 1 4.30 -7.90 -10.49
N SER A 2 3.19 -7.77 -9.79
CA SER A 2 2.28 -6.61 -9.80
C SER A 2 2.50 -5.74 -8.56
N VAL A 3 1.90 -4.53 -8.54
CA VAL A 3 1.85 -3.67 -7.34
C VAL A 3 1.32 -4.45 -6.13
N ILE A 4 0.25 -5.24 -6.33
CA ILE A 4 -0.38 -6.03 -5.26
C ILE A 4 0.56 -7.14 -4.78
N ASP A 5 1.30 -7.81 -5.67
CA ASP A 5 2.24 -8.88 -5.27
C ASP A 5 3.38 -8.35 -4.39
N MET A 6 3.92 -7.16 -4.71
CA MET A 6 4.95 -6.51 -3.88
C MET A 6 4.36 -6.02 -2.56
N ALA A 7 3.18 -5.42 -2.60
CA ALA A 7 2.47 -4.94 -1.42
C ALA A 7 2.14 -6.08 -0.45
N GLU A 8 1.74 -7.25 -0.97
CA GLU A 8 1.47 -8.45 -0.17
C GLU A 8 2.73 -8.95 0.54
N GLY A 9 3.87 -9.01 -0.16
CA GLY A 9 5.15 -9.37 0.45
C GLY A 9 5.52 -8.44 1.61
N ALA A 10 5.53 -7.13 1.36
CA ALA A 10 5.84 -6.12 2.37
C ALA A 10 4.87 -6.15 3.56
N ALA A 11 3.56 -6.29 3.31
CA ALA A 11 2.54 -6.35 4.35
C ALA A 11 2.68 -7.58 5.25
N ARG A 12 2.98 -8.75 4.67
CA ARG A 12 3.21 -9.98 5.44
C ARG A 12 4.43 -9.86 6.34
N GLU A 13 5.51 -9.23 5.86
CA GLU A 13 6.70 -8.93 6.67
C GLU A 13 6.35 -7.99 7.84
N ALA A 14 5.61 -6.90 7.58
CA ALA A 14 5.19 -5.96 8.61
C ALA A 14 4.29 -6.61 9.67
N LEU A 15 3.29 -7.38 9.26
CA LEU A 15 2.40 -8.14 10.17
C LEU A 15 3.19 -9.13 11.03
N GLN A 16 4.14 -9.84 10.42
CA GLN A 16 5.01 -10.77 11.15
C GLN A 16 5.88 -10.04 12.18
N GLN A 17 6.47 -8.90 11.83
CA GLN A 17 7.27 -8.09 12.75
C GLN A 17 6.43 -7.51 13.89
N ALA A 18 5.19 -7.12 13.62
CA ALA A 18 4.25 -6.62 14.62
C ALA A 18 3.69 -7.74 15.52
N GLY A 19 3.77 -9.00 15.09
CA GLY A 19 3.24 -10.15 15.83
C GLY A 19 1.71 -10.16 15.92
N ILE A 20 1.03 -9.65 14.88
CA ILE A 20 -0.43 -9.59 14.80
C ILE A 20 -0.95 -10.33 13.57
N GLU A 21 -2.17 -10.84 13.67
CA GLU A 21 -2.91 -11.45 12.57
C GLU A 21 -3.55 -10.37 11.69
N ALA A 22 -3.63 -10.61 10.38
CA ALA A 22 -4.25 -9.68 9.43
C ALA A 22 -5.72 -9.35 9.77
N SER A 23 -6.43 -10.29 10.41
CA SER A 23 -7.82 -10.10 10.87
C SER A 23 -7.97 -9.07 12.00
N GLN A 24 -6.85 -8.64 12.61
CA GLN A 24 -6.84 -7.59 13.63
C GLN A 24 -6.72 -6.18 13.03
N LEU A 25 -6.49 -6.07 11.72
CA LEU A 25 -6.42 -4.78 11.03
C LEU A 25 -7.79 -4.11 11.02
N GLY A 26 -7.82 -2.85 11.45
CA GLY A 26 -8.99 -1.98 11.38
C GLY A 26 -9.02 -1.09 10.14
N ALA A 27 -7.94 -1.05 9.35
CA ALA A 27 -7.91 -0.48 8.00
C ALA A 27 -6.66 -0.94 7.21
N VAL A 28 -6.77 -0.93 5.88
CA VAL A 28 -5.66 -1.15 4.93
C VAL A 28 -5.57 0.04 3.98
N ILE A 29 -4.43 0.71 3.97
CA ILE A 29 -4.18 1.90 3.14
C ILE A 29 -3.05 1.60 2.18
N VAL A 30 -3.27 1.73 0.88
CA VAL A 30 -2.22 1.57 -0.14
C VAL A 30 -1.98 2.90 -0.85
N SER A 31 -0.77 3.43 -0.77
CA SER A 31 -0.33 4.58 -1.53
C SER A 31 0.34 4.13 -2.82
N THR A 32 -0.28 4.43 -3.96
CA THR A 32 0.22 4.04 -5.28
C THR A 32 -0.31 4.96 -6.37
N VAL A 33 0.48 5.21 -7.41
CA VAL A 33 0.04 5.85 -8.66
C VAL A 33 0.16 4.93 -9.88
N THR A 34 0.61 3.69 -9.68
CA THR A 34 0.89 2.72 -10.74
C THR A 34 -0.03 1.50 -10.74
N HIS A 35 -1.06 1.48 -9.87
CA HIS A 35 -2.13 0.49 -9.97
C HIS A 35 -3.05 0.80 -11.18
N PRO A 36 -3.19 -0.09 -12.16
CA PRO A 36 -3.81 0.24 -13.44
C PRO A 36 -5.35 0.22 -13.43
N TYR A 37 -5.98 -0.13 -12.31
CA TYR A 37 -7.43 -0.28 -12.20
C TYR A 37 -8.04 0.82 -11.34
N ALA A 38 -9.13 1.42 -11.84
CA ALA A 38 -9.93 2.36 -11.04
C ALA A 38 -10.77 1.66 -9.96
N THR A 39 -11.17 0.41 -10.22
CA THR A 39 -11.88 -0.44 -9.25
C THR A 39 -11.69 -1.93 -9.61
N PRO A 40 -11.50 -2.82 -8.62
CA PRO A 40 -11.30 -2.53 -7.20
C PRO A 40 -9.95 -1.84 -6.93
N SER A 41 -9.84 -1.17 -5.78
CA SER A 41 -8.58 -0.59 -5.31
C SER A 41 -7.51 -1.65 -5.06
N ALA A 42 -6.24 -1.27 -5.12
CA ALA A 42 -5.13 -2.13 -4.74
C ALA A 42 -5.26 -2.58 -3.28
N ALA A 43 -5.66 -1.67 -2.39
CA ALA A 43 -5.92 -1.94 -0.99
C ALA A 43 -7.02 -2.99 -0.77
N ALA A 44 -8.13 -2.94 -1.53
CA ALA A 44 -9.21 -3.93 -1.40
C ALA A 44 -8.74 -5.33 -1.82
N ALA A 45 -7.99 -5.42 -2.94
CA ALA A 45 -7.41 -6.68 -3.37
C ALA A 45 -6.37 -7.22 -2.38
N LEU A 46 -5.56 -6.33 -1.79
CA LEU A 46 -4.59 -6.69 -0.76
C LEU A 46 -5.27 -7.18 0.52
N ALA A 47 -6.31 -6.48 0.98
CA ALA A 47 -7.07 -6.85 2.18
C ALA A 47 -7.68 -8.26 2.05
N ASP A 48 -8.23 -8.60 0.88
CA ASP A 48 -8.73 -9.95 0.59
C ASP A 48 -7.60 -11.00 0.64
N ARG A 49 -6.48 -10.75 -0.04
CA ARG A 49 -5.31 -11.66 -0.06
C ARG A 49 -4.68 -11.90 1.32
N LEU A 50 -4.69 -10.88 2.17
CA LEU A 50 -4.16 -10.98 3.54
C LEU A 50 -5.15 -11.66 4.51
N GLY A 51 -6.44 -11.74 4.17
CA GLY A 51 -7.49 -12.16 5.10
C GLY A 51 -7.87 -11.08 6.11
N ALA A 52 -7.74 -9.80 5.74
CA ALA A 52 -8.06 -8.64 6.56
C ALA A 52 -9.55 -8.23 6.47
N THR A 53 -10.34 -8.85 5.60
CA THR A 53 -11.80 -8.59 5.50
C THR A 53 -12.48 -8.80 6.86
N PRO A 54 -13.34 -7.87 7.34
CA PRO A 54 -13.97 -6.76 6.61
C PRO A 54 -13.32 -5.38 6.82
N ALA A 55 -12.01 -5.31 7.09
CA ALA A 55 -11.31 -4.04 7.28
C ALA A 55 -11.57 -3.06 6.11
N PRO A 56 -11.92 -1.79 6.39
CA PRO A 56 -11.92 -0.73 5.39
C PRO A 56 -10.61 -0.69 4.61
N ALA A 57 -10.68 -0.63 3.29
CA ALA A 57 -9.52 -0.66 2.43
C ALA A 57 -9.63 0.36 1.29
N PHE A 58 -8.64 1.24 1.15
CA PHE A 58 -8.66 2.29 0.12
C PHE A 58 -7.26 2.72 -0.32
N ASP A 59 -7.18 3.25 -1.54
CA ASP A 59 -5.94 3.75 -2.12
C ASP A 59 -5.80 5.26 -1.90
N ILE A 60 -4.55 5.73 -1.80
CA ILE A 60 -4.19 7.15 -1.81
C ILE A 60 -3.30 7.42 -3.03
N SER A 61 -3.70 8.39 -3.84
CA SER A 61 -2.87 8.91 -4.94
C SER A 61 -2.33 10.30 -4.56
N ALA A 62 -1.07 10.33 -4.13
CA ALA A 62 -0.34 11.56 -3.80
C ALA A 62 1.15 11.48 -4.16
N ALA A 63 1.46 10.77 -5.25
CA ALA A 63 2.81 10.56 -5.79
C ALA A 63 3.81 10.11 -4.70
N CYS A 64 5.06 10.57 -4.77
CA CYS A 64 6.13 10.20 -3.84
C CYS A 64 5.82 10.54 -2.37
N ALA A 65 4.92 11.50 -2.11
CA ALA A 65 4.52 11.85 -0.76
C ALA A 65 3.42 10.92 -0.20
N GLY A 66 2.85 10.04 -1.04
CA GLY A 66 1.68 9.22 -0.69
C GLY A 66 1.84 8.46 0.62
N TYR A 67 3.00 7.86 0.86
CA TYR A 67 3.27 7.14 2.10
C TYR A 67 3.07 8.01 3.35
N CYS A 68 3.61 9.24 3.36
CA CYS A 68 3.42 10.17 4.47
C CYS A 68 1.95 10.56 4.68
N TYR A 69 1.18 10.68 3.59
CA TYR A 69 -0.26 10.92 3.67
C TYR A 69 -0.99 9.71 4.26
N GLY A 70 -0.62 8.49 3.86
CA GLY A 70 -1.15 7.25 4.43
C GLY A 70 -0.89 7.14 5.93
N ILE A 71 0.33 7.45 6.38
CA ILE A 71 0.69 7.47 7.80
C ILE A 71 -0.15 8.51 8.57
N ALA A 72 -0.32 9.71 8.04
CA ALA A 72 -1.13 10.73 8.69
C ALA A 72 -2.61 10.32 8.83
N GLN A 73 -3.16 9.62 7.83
CA GLN A 73 -4.52 9.09 7.89
C GLN A 73 -4.62 7.92 8.88
N ALA A 74 -3.63 7.02 8.91
CA ALA A 74 -3.55 5.95 9.89
C ALA A 74 -3.47 6.47 11.34
N ASP A 75 -2.63 7.49 11.61
CA ASP A 75 -2.57 8.18 12.90
C ASP A 75 -3.95 8.69 13.33
N ALA A 76 -4.66 9.35 12.41
CA ALA A 76 -5.99 9.89 12.68
C ALA A 76 -7.00 8.79 13.03
N LEU A 77 -6.99 7.66 12.31
CA LEU A 77 -7.86 6.51 12.59
C LEU A 77 -7.57 5.90 13.97
N VAL A 78 -6.30 5.71 14.30
CA VAL A 78 -5.88 5.17 15.59
C VAL A 78 -6.25 6.10 16.74
N ARG A 79 -5.96 7.41 16.60
CA ARG A 79 -6.27 8.41 17.63
C ARG A 79 -7.77 8.65 17.81
N ALA A 80 -8.57 8.49 16.76
CA ALA A 80 -10.02 8.55 16.84
C ALA A 80 -10.64 7.30 17.50
N GLY A 81 -9.86 6.24 17.72
CA GLY A 81 -10.34 4.96 18.24
C GLY A 81 -11.14 4.14 17.24
N THR A 82 -11.10 4.50 15.94
CA THR A 82 -11.83 3.76 14.90
C THR A 82 -11.08 2.51 14.44
N ALA A 83 -9.77 2.45 14.63
CA ALA A 83 -8.93 1.27 14.39
C ALA A 83 -7.87 1.13 15.50
N THR A 84 -7.54 -0.11 15.89
CA THR A 84 -6.40 -0.37 16.79
C THR A 84 -5.11 -0.57 16.01
N TYR A 85 -5.18 -1.29 14.89
CA TYR A 85 -4.09 -1.52 13.96
C TYR A 85 -4.51 -1.05 12.57
N VAL A 86 -3.61 -0.35 11.88
CA VAL A 86 -3.81 0.09 10.49
C VAL A 86 -2.56 -0.31 9.72
N LEU A 87 -2.76 -1.00 8.60
CA LEU A 87 -1.68 -1.34 7.68
C LEU A 87 -1.53 -0.21 6.66
N VAL A 88 -0.34 0.36 6.54
CA VAL A 88 -0.02 1.36 5.51
C VAL A 88 1.05 0.80 4.59
N VAL A 89 0.76 0.77 3.29
CA VAL A 89 1.69 0.28 2.27
C VAL A 89 1.95 1.36 1.24
N GLY A 90 3.22 1.64 0.93
CA GLY A 90 3.60 2.34 -0.29
C GLY A 90 4.07 1.32 -1.31
N ALA A 91 3.50 1.30 -2.51
CA ALA A 91 3.89 0.33 -3.54
C ALA A 91 3.81 0.95 -4.94
N GLU A 92 4.89 0.82 -5.69
CA GLU A 92 4.98 1.34 -7.05
C GLU A 92 5.64 0.34 -7.99
N LYS A 93 5.09 0.23 -9.20
CA LYS A 93 5.68 -0.49 -10.33
C LYS A 93 5.91 0.47 -11.48
N LEU A 94 6.85 1.40 -11.29
CA LEU A 94 7.12 2.47 -12.24
C LEU A 94 7.66 1.95 -13.58
N SER A 95 8.23 0.75 -13.61
CA SER A 95 8.66 0.09 -14.84
C SER A 95 7.52 -0.16 -15.85
N ASP A 96 6.27 -0.22 -15.38
CA ASP A 96 5.10 -0.38 -16.26
C ASP A 96 4.65 0.94 -16.92
N VAL A 97 5.10 2.09 -16.41
CA VAL A 97 4.63 3.42 -16.88
C VAL A 97 5.71 4.28 -17.53
N ILE A 98 6.99 4.02 -17.30
CA ILE A 98 8.09 4.84 -17.83
C ILE A 98 8.56 4.37 -19.22
N ASP A 99 8.90 5.34 -20.08
CA ASP A 99 9.66 5.07 -21.30
C ASP A 99 11.15 4.83 -20.96
N ASN A 100 11.61 3.61 -21.16
CA ASN A 100 12.99 3.22 -20.91
C ASN A 100 14.02 3.96 -21.79
N HIS A 101 13.59 4.58 -22.89
CA HIS A 101 14.44 5.40 -23.74
C HIS A 101 14.61 6.84 -23.23
N GLU A 102 13.81 7.28 -22.25
CA GLU A 102 13.88 8.65 -21.69
C GLU A 102 15.04 8.80 -20.71
N ARG A 103 16.20 9.19 -21.26
CA ARG A 103 17.48 9.24 -20.55
C ARG A 103 17.55 10.27 -19.43
N THR A 104 16.57 11.17 -19.29
CA THR A 104 16.55 12.14 -18.20
C THR A 104 16.03 11.56 -16.88
N ILE A 105 15.25 10.48 -16.91
CA ILE A 105 14.59 9.92 -15.70
C ILE A 105 14.58 8.39 -15.60
N SER A 106 14.69 7.65 -16.71
CA SER A 106 14.48 6.19 -16.71
C SER A 106 15.45 5.41 -15.80
N PHE A 107 16.66 5.95 -15.60
CA PHE A 107 17.68 5.33 -14.73
C PHE A 107 17.43 5.53 -13.22
N LEU A 108 16.49 6.40 -12.84
CA LEU A 108 16.19 6.73 -11.44
C LEU A 108 15.05 5.89 -10.87
N LEU A 109 14.07 5.53 -11.69
CA LEU A 109 12.85 4.88 -11.23
C LEU A 109 13.04 3.37 -11.07
N GLY A 110 12.29 2.80 -10.14
CA GLY A 110 12.30 1.36 -9.89
C GLY A 110 10.97 0.90 -9.32
N ASP A 111 10.88 -0.41 -9.14
CA ASP A 111 9.71 -1.08 -8.59
C ASP A 111 9.98 -1.46 -7.14
N GLY A 112 8.99 -1.30 -6.27
CA GLY A 112 9.14 -1.70 -4.87
C GLY A 112 7.89 -1.48 -4.05
N ALA A 113 7.91 -2.06 -2.85
CA ALA A 113 6.90 -1.82 -1.83
C ALA A 113 7.54 -1.76 -0.43
N GLY A 114 6.92 -1.01 0.46
CA GLY A 114 7.23 -0.97 1.89
C GLY A 114 5.94 -0.84 2.68
N ALA A 115 5.90 -1.45 3.87
CA ALA A 115 4.72 -1.48 4.72
C ALA A 115 5.09 -1.21 6.19
N VAL A 116 4.14 -0.66 6.95
CA VAL A 116 4.19 -0.49 8.41
C VAL A 116 2.84 -0.75 9.03
#